data_AF-A0AAF0UCH2-F1
#
_entry.id   AF-A0AAF0UCH2-F1
#
_cell.length_a   1.000
_cell.length_b   1.000
_cell.length_c   1.000
_cell.angle_alpha   90.00
_cell.angle_beta   90.00
_cell.angle_gamma   90.00
#
_symmetry.space_group_name_H-M   'P 1'
#
loop_
_entity.id
_entity.type
_entity.pdbx_description
1 polymer ?
#
loop_
_entity_poly.entity_id
_entity_poly.type
_entity_poly.pdbx_seq_one_letter_code
_entity_poly.pdbx_strand_id
1 'polypeptide(L)'
;MEKTAKPRSRLCTLCNEKRAALKRPKTLEQICRECFYTVFEDEIHRVIVDNQLFKPGERIAIGASGGKDSTVLAYVMSELNRRHNYGLDLFLLSVDEGITGYRDDSLETVKRNEIQAGKKSC
;
A
#
# COMPACT_ATOMS: atom_id res chain seq x y z
N MET A 1 -34.21 9.12 29.95
CA MET A 1 -33.41 9.76 28.88
C MET A 1 -31.94 9.68 29.29
N GLU A 2 -31.31 8.53 29.05
CA GLU A 2 -29.89 8.32 29.35
C GLU A 2 -29.06 8.92 28.20
N LYS A 3 -28.37 10.04 28.45
CA LYS A 3 -27.44 10.62 27.49
C LYS A 3 -26.16 9.78 27.52
N THR A 4 -26.00 8.86 26.57
CA THR A 4 -24.76 8.10 26.37
C THR A 4 -23.61 9.05 26.00
N ALA A 5 -22.66 9.22 26.92
CA ALA A 5 -21.45 10.00 26.71
C ALA A 5 -20.61 9.37 25.59
N LYS A 6 -20.45 10.12 24.49
CA LYS A 6 -19.60 9.78 23.35
C LYS A 6 -18.16 9.57 23.83
N PRO A 7 -17.47 8.45 23.53
CA PRO A 7 -16.11 8.22 24.01
C PRO A 7 -15.19 9.34 23.50
N ARG A 8 -14.39 9.94 24.39
CA ARG A 8 -13.41 10.99 24.04
C ARG A 8 -12.51 10.43 22.94
N SER A 9 -12.64 10.96 21.73
CA SER A 9 -11.79 10.57 20.61
C SER A 9 -10.35 10.92 20.99
N ARG A 10 -9.53 9.90 21.30
CA ARG A 10 -8.11 10.12 21.55
C ARG A 10 -7.46 10.61 20.26
N LEU A 11 -6.60 11.62 20.37
CA LEU A 11 -5.84 12.16 19.26
C LEU A 11 -4.75 11.15 18.84
N CYS A 12 -4.29 11.27 17.60
CA CYS A 12 -3.19 10.47 17.09
C CYS A 12 -1.92 10.74 17.91
N THR A 13 -1.25 9.70 18.37
CA THR A 13 0.00 9.82 19.14
C THR A 13 1.17 10.33 18.30
N LEU A 14 1.10 10.26 16.97
CA LEU A 14 2.16 10.68 16.06
C LEU A 14 2.01 12.16 15.64
N CYS A 15 0.85 12.56 15.10
CA CYS A 15 0.66 13.94 14.66
C CYS A 15 -0.02 14.83 15.70
N ASN A 16 -0.66 14.28 16.73
CA ASN A 16 -1.43 15.00 17.76
C ASN A 16 -2.54 15.96 17.26
N GLU A 17 -2.80 16.00 15.95
CA GLU A 17 -3.79 16.88 15.32
C GLU A 17 -5.10 16.15 15.00
N LYS A 18 -4.98 14.93 14.45
CA LYS A 18 -6.12 14.16 13.93
C LYS A 18 -6.61 13.14 14.95
N ARG A 19 -7.89 12.79 14.88
CA ARG A 19 -8.47 11.72 15.71
C ARG A 19 -7.81 10.38 15.37
N ALA A 20 -7.43 9.62 16.40
CA ALA A 20 -6.96 8.26 16.21
C ALA A 20 -8.09 7.40 15.63
N ALA A 21 -7.76 6.66 14.58
CA ALA A 21 -8.69 5.79 13.86
C ALA A 21 -8.41 4.32 14.11
N LEU A 22 -7.17 3.96 14.46
CA LEU A 22 -6.74 2.60 14.69
C LEU A 22 -5.73 2.52 15.82
N LYS A 23 -5.61 1.34 16.42
CA LYS A 23 -4.61 1.01 17.42
C LYS A 23 -3.64 0.01 16.83
N ARG A 24 -2.34 0.32 16.81
CA ARG A 24 -1.32 -0.57 16.28
C ARG A 24 -1.21 -1.81 17.19
N PRO A 25 -1.24 -3.04 16.66
CA PRO A 25 -1.12 -4.24 17.50
C PRO A 25 0.30 -4.41 18.06
N LYS A 26 1.35 -4.02 17.32
CA LYS A 26 2.76 -4.15 17.76
C LYS A 26 3.13 -3.19 18.90
N THR A 27 2.72 -1.92 18.80
CA THR A 27 3.16 -0.86 19.74
C THR A 27 2.04 -0.35 20.66
N LEU A 28 0.80 -0.79 20.45
CA LEU A 28 -0.41 -0.33 21.14
C LEU A 28 -0.71 1.17 20.98
N GLU A 29 0.00 1.86 20.09
CA GLU A 29 -0.17 3.28 19.78
C GLU A 29 -1.49 3.54 19.03
N GLN A 30 -2.12 4.67 19.34
CA GLN A 30 -3.36 5.09 18.70
C GLN A 30 -3.06 6.15 17.66
N ILE A 31 -3.26 5.81 16.38
CA ILE A 31 -2.83 6.65 15.27
C ILE A 31 -3.97 6.94 14.30
N CYS A 32 -3.89 8.08 13.61
CA CYS A 32 -4.82 8.40 12.54
C CYS A 32 -4.49 7.60 11.27
N ARG A 33 -5.40 7.61 10.30
CA ARG A 33 -5.24 6.85 9.04
C ARG A 33 -4.00 7.28 8.24
N GLU A 34 -3.74 8.57 8.16
CA GLU A 34 -2.62 9.11 7.37
C GLU A 34 -1.26 8.78 7.97
N CYS A 35 -1.11 8.94 9.29
CA CYS A 35 0.10 8.52 9.97
C CYS A 35 0.31 7.01 9.86
N PHE A 36 -0.77 6.22 9.83
CA PHE A 36 -0.66 4.79 9.58
C PHE A 36 -0.11 4.48 8.19
N TYR A 37 -0.65 5.07 7.12
CA TYR A 37 -0.12 4.86 5.77
C TYR A 37 1.35 5.24 5.68
N THR A 38 1.73 6.38 6.26
CA THR A 38 3.13 6.85 6.25
C THR A 38 4.06 5.87 6.98
N VAL A 39 3.71 5.45 8.20
CA VAL A 39 4.52 4.51 8.98
C VAL A 39 4.56 3.13 8.32
N PHE A 40 3.46 2.68 7.75
CA PHE A 40 3.37 1.40 7.06
C PHE A 40 4.27 1.35 5.82
N GLU A 41 4.20 2.39 4.98
CA GLU A 41 5.06 2.52 3.79
C GLU A 41 6.54 2.65 4.19
N ASP A 42 6.85 3.42 5.24
CA ASP A 42 8.22 3.59 5.74
C ASP A 42 8.80 2.29 6.34
N GLU A 43 7.98 1.47 7.02
CA GLU A 43 8.40 0.15 7.48
C GLU A 43 8.78 -0.77 6.31
N ILE A 44 8.02 -0.74 5.21
CA ILE A 44 8.32 -1.52 4.00
C ILE A 44 9.60 -0.99 3.34
N HIS A 45 9.75 0.33 3.23
CA HIS A 45 10.96 0.98 2.72
C HIS A 45 12.21 0.54 3.50
N ARG A 46 12.15 0.58 4.84
CA ARG A 46 13.26 0.14 5.71
C ARG A 46 13.62 -1.32 5.46
N VAL A 47 12.63 -2.22 5.41
CA VAL A 47 12.89 -3.63 5.13
C VAL A 47 13.58 -3.83 3.79
N ILE A 48 13.15 -3.11 2.74
CA ILE A 48 13.76 -3.16 1.41
C ILE A 48 15.24 -2.73 1.46
N VAL A 49 15.52 -1.60 2.11
CA VAL A 49 16.86 -1.00 2.18
C VAL A 49 17.80 -1.82 3.06
N ASP A 50 17.33 -2.22 4.25
CA ASP A 50 18.10 -2.99 5.23
C ASP A 50 18.50 -4.37 4.69
N ASN A 51 17.62 -5.01 3.91
CA ASN A 51 17.89 -6.31 3.29
C ASN A 51 18.46 -6.22 1.88
N GLN A 52 18.63 -5.00 1.34
CA GLN A 52 19.11 -4.75 -0.02
C GLN A 52 18.39 -5.62 -1.07
N LEU A 53 17.06 -5.67 -1.00
CA LEU A 53 16.25 -6.63 -1.78
C LEU A 53 16.41 -6.49 -3.30
N PHE A 54 16.79 -5.31 -3.76
CA PHE A 54 17.04 -5.01 -5.18
C PHE A 54 17.99 -3.82 -5.31
N LYS A 55 18.53 -3.65 -6.51
CA LYS A 55 19.34 -2.50 -6.89
C LYS A 55 18.51 -1.51 -7.70
N PRO A 56 18.84 -0.21 -7.65
CA PRO A 56 18.19 0.78 -8.50
C PRO A 56 18.30 0.41 -9.99
N GLY A 57 17.21 0.53 -10.73
CA GLY A 57 17.18 0.18 -12.17
C GLY A 57 16.88 -1.28 -12.49
N GLU A 58 16.68 -2.15 -11.49
CA GLU A 58 16.36 -3.56 -11.73
C GLU A 58 14.90 -3.78 -12.15
N ARG A 59 14.69 -4.87 -12.88
CA ARG A 59 13.37 -5.38 -13.27
C ARG A 59 12.86 -6.32 -12.20
N ILE A 60 11.71 -6.00 -11.61
CA ILE A 60 11.11 -6.78 -10.53
C ILE A 60 9.72 -7.24 -10.96
N ALA A 61 9.49 -8.55 -10.91
CA ALA A 61 8.17 -9.15 -11.11
C ALA A 61 7.46 -9.32 -9.76
N ILE A 62 6.23 -8.82 -9.67
CA ILE A 62 5.36 -8.93 -8.50
C ILE A 62 4.26 -9.93 -8.82
N GLY A 63 4.24 -11.05 -8.10
CA GLY A 63 3.19 -12.05 -8.18
C GLY A 63 1.87 -11.53 -7.60
N ALA A 64 0.83 -11.40 -8.42
CA ALA A 64 -0.50 -10.99 -8.00
C ALA A 64 -1.49 -12.16 -8.10
N SER A 65 -1.88 -12.69 -6.94
CA SER A 65 -2.87 -13.77 -6.82
C SER A 65 -4.33 -13.27 -6.79
N GLY A 66 -4.56 -11.95 -6.88
CA GLY A 66 -5.87 -11.34 -6.68
C GLY A 66 -6.31 -11.24 -5.20
N GLY A 67 -5.44 -11.64 -4.27
CA GLY A 67 -5.65 -11.47 -2.83
C GLY A 67 -5.39 -10.03 -2.37
N LYS A 68 -5.99 -9.65 -1.23
CA LYS A 68 -5.82 -8.32 -0.62
C LYS A 68 -4.34 -7.98 -0.42
N ASP A 69 -3.56 -8.93 0.07
CA ASP A 69 -2.15 -8.72 0.38
C ASP A 69 -1.29 -8.48 -0.86
N SER A 70 -1.51 -9.24 -1.94
CA SER A 70 -0.73 -9.12 -3.17
C SER A 70 -1.06 -7.85 -3.95
N THR A 71 -2.33 -7.42 -3.96
CA THR A 71 -2.74 -6.13 -4.55
C THR A 71 -2.20 -4.94 -3.76
N VAL A 72 -2.22 -5.00 -2.42
CA VAL A 72 -1.67 -3.93 -1.58
C VAL A 72 -0.16 -3.81 -1.76
N LEU A 73 0.55 -4.94 -1.82
CA LEU A 73 2.00 -4.94 -2.04
C LEU A 73 2.36 -4.29 -3.38
N ALA A 74 1.67 -4.64 -4.46
CA ALA A 74 1.90 -4.04 -5.77
C ALA A 74 1.68 -2.52 -5.77
N TYR A 75 0.62 -2.05 -5.09
CA TYR A 75 0.34 -0.63 -4.95
C TYR A 75 1.44 0.10 -4.16
N VAL A 76 1.82 -0.43 -3.00
CA VAL A 76 2.85 0.19 -2.15
C VAL A 76 4.21 0.20 -2.83
N MET A 77 4.58 -0.87 -3.53
CA MET A 77 5.83 -0.93 -4.29
C MET A 77 5.90 0.15 -5.38
N SER A 78 4.78 0.37 -6.10
CA SER A 78 4.70 1.45 -7.08
C SER A 78 4.85 2.84 -6.45
N GLU A 79 4.17 3.08 -5.33
CA GLU A 79 4.24 4.34 -4.61
C GLU A 79 5.63 4.61 -4.01
N LEU A 80 6.28 3.59 -3.44
CA LEU A 80 7.64 3.68 -2.93
C LEU A 80 8.66 3.88 -4.05
N ASN A 81 8.50 3.21 -5.19
CA ASN A 81 9.36 3.41 -6.37
C ASN A 81 9.32 4.86 -6.85
N ARG A 82 8.13 5.46 -6.87
CA ARG A 82 7.94 6.88 -7.23
C ARG A 82 8.50 7.83 -6.15
N ARG A 83 8.26 7.55 -4.88
CA ARG A 83 8.63 8.44 -3.76
C ARG A 83 10.13 8.41 -3.45
N HIS A 84 10.75 7.24 -3.47
CA HIS A 84 12.17 7.05 -3.18
C HIS A 84 13.04 6.96 -4.44
N ASN A 85 12.43 7.09 -5.62
CA ASN A 85 13.12 7.05 -6.91
C ASN A 85 14.03 5.82 -7.07
N TYR A 86 13.53 4.63 -6.73
CA TYR A 86 14.30 3.40 -6.89
C TYR A 86 14.60 3.11 -8.38
N GLY A 87 13.83 3.67 -9.30
CA GLY A 87 14.02 3.46 -10.74
C GLY A 87 13.72 2.02 -11.18
N LEU A 88 12.91 1.30 -10.41
CA LEU A 88 12.56 -0.09 -10.72
C LEU A 88 11.59 -0.15 -11.88
N ASP A 89 11.74 -1.19 -12.67
CA ASP A 89 10.83 -1.56 -13.75
C ASP A 89 9.93 -2.70 -13.22
N LEU A 90 8.75 -2.32 -12.74
CA LEU A 90 7.82 -3.18 -12.01
C LEU A 90 6.84 -3.86 -12.98
N PHE A 91 6.75 -5.19 -12.93
CA PHE A 91 5.80 -5.97 -13.72
C PHE A 91 4.88 -6.79 -12.82
N LEU A 92 3.59 -6.78 -13.13
CA LEU A 92 2.61 -7.63 -12.45
C LEU A 92 2.50 -8.97 -13.17
N LEU A 93 2.68 -10.06 -12.43
CA LEU A 93 2.50 -11.41 -12.92
C LEU A 93 1.35 -12.08 -12.15
N SER A 94 0.22 -12.27 -12.80
CA SER A 94 -0.92 -13.00 -12.25
C SER A 94 -1.09 -14.33 -12.96
N VAL A 95 -1.17 -15.43 -12.21
CA VAL A 95 -1.54 -16.75 -12.72
C VAL A 95 -3.04 -16.90 -12.54
N ASP A 96 -3.78 -17.05 -13.64
CA ASP A 96 -5.23 -17.21 -13.62
C ASP A 96 -5.58 -18.70 -13.40
N GLU A 97 -6.15 -19.02 -12.24
CA GLU A 97 -6.64 -20.36 -11.89
C GLU A 97 -8.07 -20.65 -12.42
N GLY A 98 -8.68 -19.72 -13.17
CA GLY A 98 -9.97 -19.93 -13.85
C GLY A 98 -11.22 -19.59 -13.03
N ILE A 99 -11.17 -18.56 -12.17
CA ILE A 99 -12.35 -18.04 -11.47
C ILE A 99 -12.97 -16.88 -12.26
N THR A 100 -14.06 -17.17 -12.95
CA THR A 100 -14.84 -16.21 -13.75
C THR A 100 -15.46 -15.13 -12.87
N GLY A 101 -15.12 -13.86 -13.11
CA GLY A 101 -15.79 -12.70 -12.48
C GLY A 101 -14.88 -11.53 -12.10
N TYR A 102 -13.57 -11.66 -12.20
CA TYR A 102 -12.60 -10.61 -11.83
C TYR A 102 -12.01 -9.86 -13.03
N ARG A 103 -12.76 -9.79 -14.14
CA ARG A 103 -12.32 -9.12 -15.38
C ARG A 103 -12.70 -7.63 -15.46
N ASP A 104 -13.58 -7.12 -14.61
CA ASP A 104 -14.08 -5.75 -14.76
C ASP A 104 -13.74 -4.78 -13.60
N ASP A 105 -13.66 -5.20 -12.34
CA ASP A 105 -13.41 -4.23 -11.23
C ASP A 105 -11.93 -4.02 -10.86
N SER A 106 -11.03 -4.92 -11.26
CA SER A 106 -9.58 -4.77 -11.01
C SER A 106 -8.81 -4.11 -12.15
N LEU A 107 -9.37 -4.09 -13.35
CA LEU A 107 -8.75 -3.48 -14.55
C LEU A 107 -8.99 -1.97 -14.65
N GLU A 108 -9.97 -1.42 -13.95
CA GLU A 108 -10.18 0.04 -13.87
C GLU A 108 -9.08 0.76 -13.07
N THR A 109 -8.53 0.13 -12.02
CA THR A 109 -7.44 0.74 -11.23
C THR A 109 -6.09 0.63 -11.94
N VAL A 110 -5.88 -0.42 -12.73
CA VAL A 110 -4.65 -0.59 -13.53
C VAL A 110 -4.68 0.33 -14.76
N LYS A 111 -5.79 0.42 -15.50
CA LYS A 111 -5.91 1.34 -16.65
C LYS A 111 -5.90 2.83 -16.30
N ARG A 112 -6.36 3.23 -15.09
CA ARG A 112 -6.20 4.63 -14.66
C ARG A 112 -4.75 5.01 -14.37
N ASN A 113 -3.92 4.07 -13.95
CA ASN A 113 -2.50 4.31 -13.67
C ASN A 113 -1.62 4.19 -14.94
N GLU A 114 -2.04 3.43 -15.95
CA GLU A 114 -1.35 3.37 -17.25
C GLU A 114 -1.31 4.73 -17.97
N ILE A 115 -2.31 5.58 -17.78
CA ILE A 115 -2.32 6.93 -18.38
C ILE A 115 -1.31 7.87 -17.70
N GLN A 116 -0.86 7.56 -16.48
CA GLN A 116 0.14 8.35 -15.77
C GLN A 116 1.56 7.77 -15.86
N ALA A 117 1.68 6.46 -16.13
CA ALA A 117 2.95 5.79 -16.38
C ALA A 117 2.96 5.23 -17.80
N GLY A 118 3.19 6.11 -18.78
CA GLY A 118 3.34 5.68 -20.16
C GLY A 118 4.47 4.66 -20.31
N LYS A 119 4.12 3.41 -20.59
CA LYS A 119 4.98 2.43 -21.28
C LYS A 119 4.15 1.25 -21.78
N LYS A 120 4.61 0.74 -22.92
CA LYS A 120 3.91 -0.10 -23.89
C LYS A 120 3.85 -1.57 -23.46
N SER A 121 2.67 -2.15 -23.62
CA SER A 121 2.42 -3.59 -23.61
C SER A 121 3.11 -4.27 -24.80
N CYS A 122 3.72 -5.43 -24.56
CA CYS A 122 3.96 -6.46 -25.57
C CYS A 122 3.66 -7.81 -24.94
#